data_AF-A0A7K0GPN7-F1
#
_entry.id   AF-A0A7K0GPN7-F1
#
_cell.length_a   1.000
_cell.length_b   1.000
_cell.length_c   1.000
_cell.angle_alpha   90.00
_cell.angle_beta   90.00
_cell.angle_gamma   90.00
#
_symmetry.space_group_name_H-M   'P 1'
#
loop_
_entity.id
_entity.type
_entity.pdbx_description
1 polymer ?
#
loop_
_entity_poly.entity_id
_entity_poly.type
_entity_poly.pdbx_seq_one_letter_code
_entity_poly.pdbx_strand_id
1 'polypeptide(L)'
;MSKFYVGSEIGQLRRVLVHRPRRALTHLTPSNCHDLLFDDVLAVERAGKEHDAFTQTLRDQGVEVLLLTDLLADTLAVPEAKDWLLNCQVSDYRLGKTFANDVRCYLSDLPNLELAKILTGGLSYAEMPMKSSSMMQGMHAPTDFIIEPLPNHL
;
A
#
# COMPACT_ATOMS: atom_id res chain seq x y z
N MET A 1 22.66 -10.50 21.26
CA MET A 1 22.78 -9.65 20.04
C MET A 1 21.39 -9.50 19.44
N SER A 2 21.00 -8.28 19.06
CA SER A 2 19.71 -8.07 18.39
C SER A 2 19.63 -8.91 17.10
N LYS A 3 18.48 -9.53 16.84
CA LYS A 3 18.21 -10.33 15.63
C LYS A 3 18.28 -9.48 14.35
N PHE A 4 18.17 -8.16 14.48
CA PHE A 4 18.33 -7.15 13.44
C PHE A 4 19.41 -6.15 13.83
N TYR A 5 20.31 -5.81 12.90
CA TYR A 5 21.44 -4.91 13.16
C TYR A 5 21.81 -4.13 11.90
N VAL A 6 21.93 -2.82 12.05
CA VAL A 6 22.51 -1.90 11.07
C VAL A 6 23.56 -1.08 11.82
N GLY A 7 24.82 -1.18 11.42
CA GLY A 7 25.94 -0.51 12.09
C GLY A 7 26.86 0.27 11.16
N SER A 8 26.57 0.27 9.86
CA SER A 8 27.36 0.95 8.84
C SER A 8 26.54 1.05 7.55
N GLU A 9 26.72 2.16 6.82
CA GLU A 9 26.16 2.38 5.47
C GLU A 9 26.98 1.71 4.35
N ILE A 10 28.20 1.25 4.65
CA ILE A 10 29.14 0.66 3.68
C ILE A 10 29.52 -0.79 4.01
N GLY A 11 29.03 -1.32 5.12
CA GLY A 11 29.26 -2.71 5.52
C GLY A 11 28.55 -3.70 4.60
N GLN A 12 28.91 -4.98 4.70
CA GLN A 12 28.25 -6.03 3.92
C GLN A 12 26.75 -6.07 4.23
N LEU A 13 25.94 -5.76 3.22
CA LEU A 13 24.49 -5.87 3.29
C LEU A 13 24.11 -7.36 3.38
N ARG A 14 23.24 -7.69 4.34
CA ARG A 14 22.76 -9.07 4.56
C ARG A 14 21.27 -9.22 4.30
N ARG A 15 20.50 -8.19 4.65
CA ARG A 15 19.05 -8.13 4.52
C ARG A 15 18.63 -6.74 4.11
N VAL A 16 17.64 -6.65 3.23
CA VAL A 16 17.04 -5.37 2.83
C VAL A 16 15.53 -5.53 2.75
N LEU A 17 14.81 -4.45 3.08
CA LEU A 17 13.38 -4.31 2.84
C LEU A 17 13.20 -3.40 1.63
N VAL A 18 12.46 -3.87 0.63
CA VAL A 18 12.12 -3.11 -0.59
C VAL A 18 10.62 -3.20 -0.85
N HIS A 19 10.07 -2.26 -1.61
CA HIS A 19 8.66 -2.29 -1.98
C HIS A 19 8.47 -2.18 -3.49
N ARG A 20 7.41 -2.83 -3.97
CA ARG A 20 6.99 -2.75 -5.37
C ARG A 20 5.59 -2.14 -5.47
N PRO A 21 5.45 -0.80 -5.42
CA PRO A 21 4.17 -0.08 -5.35
C PRO A 21 3.41 -0.02 -6.69
N ARG A 22 3.28 -1.16 -7.39
CA ARG A 22 2.63 -1.23 -8.72
C ARG A 22 1.27 -0.51 -8.73
N ARG A 23 0.44 -0.76 -7.72
CA ARG A 23 -0.91 -0.19 -7.61
C ARG A 23 -0.89 1.32 -7.33
N ALA A 24 -0.08 1.79 -6.38
CA ALA A 24 0.02 3.23 -6.11
C ALA A 24 0.49 3.99 -7.36
N LEU A 25 1.46 3.44 -8.11
CA LEU A 25 1.95 4.05 -9.35
C LEU A 25 0.88 4.09 -10.45
N THR A 26 -0.07 3.15 -10.49
CA THR A 26 -1.20 3.21 -11.46
C THR A 26 -2.24 4.27 -11.12
N HIS A 27 -2.24 4.79 -9.90
CA HIS A 27 -3.14 5.87 -9.48
C HIS A 27 -2.55 7.27 -9.69
N LEU A 28 -1.28 7.36 -10.15
CA LEU A 28 -0.68 8.62 -10.56
C LEU A 28 -1.31 9.10 -11.87
N THR A 29 -1.80 10.33 -11.84
CA THR A 29 -2.30 11.08 -12.99
C THR A 29 -1.50 12.37 -13.12
N PRO A 30 -1.48 13.00 -14.31
CA PRO A 30 -0.81 14.30 -14.46
C PRO A 30 -1.37 15.40 -13.54
N SER A 31 -2.62 15.25 -13.08
CA SER A 31 -3.27 16.21 -12.21
C SER A 31 -3.00 16.00 -10.72
N ASN A 32 -2.50 14.83 -10.28
CA ASN A 32 -2.28 14.52 -8.87
C ASN A 32 -0.83 14.16 -8.52
N CYS A 33 0.07 13.99 -9.51
CA CYS A 33 1.42 13.50 -9.25
C CYS A 33 2.22 14.41 -8.31
N HIS A 34 2.10 15.73 -8.46
CA HIS A 34 2.78 16.69 -7.62
C HIS A 34 2.28 16.65 -6.17
N ASP A 35 0.97 16.52 -5.96
CA ASP A 35 0.37 16.39 -4.62
C ASP A 35 0.82 15.08 -3.93
N LEU A 36 1.13 14.07 -4.73
CA LEU A 36 1.67 12.78 -4.28
C LEU A 36 3.20 12.73 -4.24
N LEU A 37 3.88 13.88 -4.36
CA LEU A 37 5.34 14.03 -4.31
C LEU A 37 6.09 13.27 -5.43
N PHE A 38 5.46 13.13 -6.59
CA PHE A 38 6.06 12.59 -7.81
C PHE A 38 6.25 13.67 -8.87
N ASP A 39 7.43 13.68 -9.51
CA ASP A 39 7.75 14.63 -10.57
C ASP A 39 6.91 14.42 -11.84
N ASP A 40 6.65 13.15 -12.20
CA ASP A 40 5.86 12.79 -13.39
C ASP A 40 5.23 11.38 -13.24
N VAL A 41 4.33 11.05 -14.15
CA VAL A 41 3.73 9.71 -14.27
C VAL A 41 4.75 8.72 -14.84
N LEU A 42 4.87 7.56 -14.19
CA LEU A 42 5.83 6.53 -14.59
C LEU A 42 5.21 5.49 -15.54
N ALA A 43 6.04 4.96 -16.45
CA ALA A 43 5.72 3.74 -17.16
C ALA A 43 5.79 2.54 -16.20
N VAL A 44 4.69 2.22 -15.53
CA VAL A 44 4.61 1.24 -14.43
C VAL A 44 5.22 -0.13 -14.79
N GLU A 45 4.96 -0.64 -16.00
CA GLU A 45 5.55 -1.90 -16.46
C GLU A 45 7.08 -1.84 -16.58
N ARG A 46 7.61 -0.71 -17.05
CA ARG A 46 9.06 -0.51 -17.16
C ARG A 46 9.70 -0.35 -15.79
N ALA A 47 9.13 0.50 -14.92
CA ALA A 47 9.57 0.66 -13.54
C ALA A 47 9.55 -0.68 -12.79
N GLY A 48 8.53 -1.50 -13.04
CA GLY A 48 8.43 -2.86 -12.50
C GLY A 48 9.58 -3.77 -12.94
N LYS A 49 10.02 -3.70 -14.21
CA LYS A 49 11.16 -4.48 -14.72
C LYS A 49 12.49 -4.00 -14.15
N GLU A 50 12.66 -2.68 -14.05
CA GLU A 50 13.86 -2.07 -13.46
C GLU A 50 14.01 -2.45 -11.98
N HIS A 51 12.91 -2.42 -11.23
CA HIS A 51 12.87 -2.90 -9.84
C HIS A 51 13.18 -4.40 -9.72
N ASP A 52 12.61 -5.23 -10.60
CA ASP A 52 12.89 -6.67 -10.59
C ASP A 52 14.38 -6.96 -10.85
N ALA A 53 14.99 -6.27 -11.80
CA ALA A 53 16.44 -6.36 -12.07
C ALA A 53 17.28 -5.90 -10.86
N PHE A 54 16.89 -4.82 -10.19
CA PHE A 54 17.54 -4.34 -8.97
C PHE A 54 17.49 -5.39 -7.85
N THR A 55 16.31 -5.93 -7.54
CA THR A 55 16.18 -6.96 -6.50
C THR A 55 16.91 -8.24 -6.84
N GLN A 56 16.95 -8.62 -8.12
CA GLN A 56 17.72 -9.79 -8.56
C GLN A 56 19.22 -9.58 -8.36
N THR A 57 19.73 -8.39 -8.70
CA THR A 57 21.14 -8.04 -8.48
C THR A 57 21.53 -8.18 -7.01
N LEU A 58 20.66 -7.77 -6.08
CA LEU A 58 20.89 -7.94 -4.64
C LEU A 58 20.89 -9.42 -4.22
N ARG A 59 19.94 -10.20 -4.73
CA ARG A 59 19.88 -11.65 -4.46
C ARG A 59 21.10 -12.39 -4.98
N ASP A 60 21.60 -12.01 -6.15
CA ASP A 60 22.81 -12.59 -6.75
C ASP A 60 24.06 -12.31 -5.91
N GLN A 61 24.05 -11.22 -5.12
CA GLN A 61 25.08 -10.91 -4.12
C GLN A 61 24.84 -11.60 -2.76
N GLY A 62 23.87 -12.51 -2.66
CA GLY A 62 23.53 -13.23 -1.44
C GLY A 62 22.76 -12.41 -0.40
N VAL A 63 22.19 -11.26 -0.78
CA VAL A 63 21.35 -10.44 0.10
C VAL A 63 19.94 -11.05 0.19
N GLU A 64 19.43 -11.22 1.40
CA GLU A 64 18.03 -11.57 1.62
C GLU A 64 17.14 -10.33 1.37
N VAL A 65 16.39 -10.36 0.28
CA VAL A 65 15.47 -9.29 -0.13
C VAL A 65 14.07 -9.60 0.37
N LEU A 66 13.58 -8.79 1.30
CA LEU A 66 12.23 -8.85 1.86
C LEU A 66 11.33 -7.84 1.13
N LEU A 67 10.14 -8.27 0.73
CA LEU A 67 9.14 -7.39 0.12
C LEU A 67 8.18 -6.85 1.19
N LEU A 68 8.01 -5.53 1.24
CA LEU A 68 7.07 -4.87 2.17
C LEU A 68 5.65 -5.43 2.05
N THR A 69 5.18 -5.69 0.82
CA THR A 69 3.84 -6.21 0.57
C THR A 69 3.64 -7.59 1.20
N ASP A 70 4.66 -8.44 1.13
CA ASP A 70 4.61 -9.80 1.67
C ASP A 70 4.64 -9.76 3.20
N LEU A 71 5.55 -8.96 3.79
CA LEU A 71 5.61 -8.77 5.24
C LEU A 71 4.32 -8.16 5.82
N LEU A 72 3.71 -7.23 5.08
CA LEU A 72 2.42 -6.66 5.47
C LEU A 72 1.31 -7.72 5.39
N ALA A 73 1.28 -8.54 4.34
CA ALA A 73 0.31 -9.64 4.22
C ALA A 73 0.46 -10.66 5.36
N ASP A 74 1.71 -11.01 5.73
CA ASP A 74 2.00 -11.88 6.87
C ASP A 74 1.55 -11.25 8.20
N THR A 75 1.75 -9.94 8.35
CA THR A 75 1.28 -9.19 9.53
C THR A 75 -0.24 -9.17 9.62
N LEU A 76 -0.93 -8.99 8.49
CA LEU A 76 -2.40 -9.01 8.40
C LEU A 76 -3.00 -10.40 8.64
N ALA A 77 -2.19 -11.47 8.66
CA ALA A 77 -2.64 -12.79 9.09
C ALA A 77 -2.83 -12.88 10.61
N VAL A 78 -2.28 -11.94 11.38
CA VAL A 78 -2.55 -11.80 12.82
C VAL A 78 -3.84 -10.98 13.00
N PRO A 79 -4.94 -11.58 13.50
CA PRO A 79 -6.25 -10.90 13.56
C PRO A 79 -6.20 -9.58 14.32
N GLU A 80 -5.50 -9.55 15.45
CA GLU A 80 -5.33 -8.36 16.29
C GLU A 80 -4.61 -7.22 15.54
N ALA A 81 -3.60 -7.56 14.72
CA ALA A 81 -2.87 -6.57 13.93
C ALA A 81 -3.73 -6.04 12.77
N LYS A 82 -4.51 -6.92 12.13
CA LYS A 82 -5.46 -6.56 11.07
C LYS A 82 -6.53 -5.61 11.60
N ASP A 83 -7.16 -5.97 12.72
CA ASP A 83 -8.20 -5.14 13.34
C ASP A 83 -7.64 -3.79 13.79
N TRP A 84 -6.47 -3.78 14.42
CA TRP A 84 -5.79 -2.54 14.80
C TRP A 84 -5.53 -1.63 13.60
N LEU A 85 -4.97 -2.19 12.52
CA LEU A 85 -4.63 -1.43 11.32
C LEU A 85 -5.87 -0.86 10.64
N LEU A 86 -6.94 -1.65 10.48
CA LEU A 86 -8.19 -1.17 9.87
C LEU A 86 -8.86 -0.08 10.71
N ASN A 87 -8.78 -0.15 12.04
CA ASN A 87 -9.30 0.88 12.93
C ASN A 87 -8.49 2.18 12.85
N CYS A 88 -7.17 2.09 12.68
CA CYS A 88 -6.31 3.26 12.47
C CYS A 88 -6.48 3.88 11.09
N GLN A 89 -6.61 3.06 10.04
CA GLN A 89 -6.63 3.53 8.65
C GLN A 89 -7.99 4.10 8.23
N VAL A 90 -9.09 3.49 8.70
CA VAL A 90 -10.44 3.91 8.33
C VAL A 90 -10.96 4.85 9.42
N SER A 91 -11.08 6.14 9.12
CA SER A 91 -11.50 7.16 10.08
C SER A 91 -13.01 7.39 10.07
N ASP A 92 -13.65 7.23 11.23
CA ASP A 92 -15.08 7.54 11.43
C ASP A 92 -15.39 9.02 11.20
N TYR A 93 -14.43 9.92 11.47
CA TYR A 93 -14.62 11.35 11.29
C TYR A 93 -14.61 11.74 9.81
N ARG A 94 -13.72 11.13 9.01
CA ARG A 94 -13.59 11.43 7.58
C ARG A 94 -14.73 10.81 6.76
N LEU A 95 -15.10 9.57 7.08
CA LEU A 95 -16.03 8.79 6.26
C LEU A 95 -17.47 8.76 6.83
N GLY A 96 -17.64 9.14 8.10
CA GLY A 96 -18.87 8.91 8.84
C GLY A 96 -18.98 7.47 9.32
N LYS A 97 -19.51 7.26 10.53
CA LYS A 97 -19.55 5.95 11.21
C LYS A 97 -20.09 4.80 10.35
N THR A 98 -21.21 5.04 9.65
CA THR A 98 -21.86 4.00 8.83
C THR A 98 -20.97 3.57 7.68
N PHE A 99 -20.46 4.52 6.88
CA PHE A 99 -19.62 4.20 5.73
C PHE A 99 -18.23 3.70 6.15
N ALA A 100 -17.67 4.24 7.24
CA ALA A 100 -16.44 3.72 7.82
C ALA A 100 -16.58 2.24 8.22
N ASN A 101 -17.71 1.86 8.80
CA ASN A 101 -17.99 0.45 9.12
C ASN A 101 -18.11 -0.41 7.87
N ASP A 102 -18.84 0.05 6.84
CA ASP A 102 -18.97 -0.66 5.57
C ASP A 102 -17.60 -0.91 4.91
N VAL A 103 -16.72 0.11 4.93
CA VAL A 103 -15.35 0.01 4.42
C VAL A 103 -14.52 -0.98 5.24
N ARG A 104 -14.60 -0.95 6.58
CA ARG A 104 -13.87 -1.91 7.43
C ARG A 104 -14.34 -3.35 7.19
N CYS A 105 -15.64 -3.59 7.09
CA CYS A 105 -16.17 -4.93 6.78
C CYS A 105 -15.65 -5.43 5.44
N TYR A 106 -15.77 -4.61 4.38
CA TYR A 106 -15.26 -4.95 3.06
C TYR A 106 -13.76 -5.28 3.07
N LEU A 107 -12.94 -4.41 3.69
CA LEU A 107 -11.49 -4.62 3.76
C LEU A 107 -11.12 -5.85 4.61
N SER A 108 -11.90 -6.15 5.65
CA SER A 108 -11.65 -7.31 6.51
C SER A 108 -11.90 -8.63 5.79
N ASP A 109 -12.86 -8.69 4.87
CA ASP A 109 -13.18 -9.90 4.10
C ASP A 109 -12.17 -10.20 2.98
N LEU A 110 -11.26 -9.26 2.66
CA LEU A 110 -10.28 -9.46 1.60
C LEU A 110 -9.15 -10.42 2.02
N PRO A 111 -8.58 -11.18 1.05
CA PRO A 111 -7.33 -11.89 1.26
C PRO A 111 -6.22 -10.93 1.70
N ASN A 112 -5.39 -11.36 2.65
CA ASN A 112 -4.38 -10.49 3.28
C ASN A 112 -3.42 -9.86 2.27
N LEU A 113 -3.04 -10.58 1.21
CA LEU A 113 -2.19 -10.04 0.16
C LEU A 113 -2.87 -8.92 -0.64
N GLU A 114 -4.16 -9.07 -0.93
CA GLU A 114 -4.93 -8.03 -1.63
C GLU A 114 -5.18 -6.83 -0.73
N LEU A 115 -5.47 -7.07 0.55
CA LEU A 115 -5.57 -6.00 1.55
C LEU A 115 -4.24 -5.23 1.67
N ALA A 116 -3.10 -5.91 1.74
CA ALA A 116 -1.79 -5.27 1.78
C ALA A 116 -1.56 -4.37 0.55
N LYS A 117 -1.88 -4.86 -0.65
CA LYS A 117 -1.78 -4.07 -1.89
C LYS A 117 -2.70 -2.85 -1.86
N ILE A 118 -3.91 -2.96 -1.33
CA ILE A 118 -4.85 -1.83 -1.22
C ILE A 118 -4.36 -0.81 -0.20
N LEU A 119 -3.85 -1.26 0.94
CA LEU A 119 -3.36 -0.37 2.00
C LEU A 119 -2.17 0.48 1.58
N THR A 120 -1.26 -0.07 0.75
CA THR A 120 -0.14 0.71 0.20
C THR A 120 -0.49 1.37 -1.14
N GLY A 121 -1.40 0.76 -1.89
CA GLY A 121 -1.73 1.13 -3.27
C GLY A 121 -2.90 2.08 -3.42
N GLY A 122 -3.72 2.27 -2.39
CA GLY A 122 -4.93 3.09 -2.44
C GLY A 122 -6.19 2.32 -2.87
N LEU A 123 -7.34 2.87 -2.49
CA LEU A 123 -8.68 2.40 -2.84
C LEU A 123 -9.52 3.60 -3.28
N SER A 124 -9.94 3.62 -4.54
CA SER A 124 -10.85 4.65 -5.04
C SER A 124 -12.32 4.36 -4.70
N TYR A 125 -13.17 5.39 -4.73
CA TYR A 125 -14.61 5.20 -4.56
C TYR A 125 -15.23 4.36 -5.68
N ALA A 126 -14.68 4.42 -6.91
CA ALA A 126 -15.13 3.59 -8.04
C ALA A 126 -14.88 2.09 -7.85
N GLU A 127 -13.85 1.72 -7.09
CA GLU A 127 -13.49 0.33 -6.83
C GLU A 127 -14.28 -0.30 -5.68
N MET A 128 -15.01 0.51 -4.91
CA MET A 128 -15.83 0.01 -3.82
C MET A 128 -17.11 -0.63 -4.38
N PRO A 129 -17.32 -1.96 -4.20
CA PRO A 129 -18.45 -2.65 -4.82
C PRO A 129 -19.80 -2.30 -4.18
N MET A 130 -19.78 -1.73 -2.98
CA MET A 130 -20.99 -1.43 -2.21
C MET A 130 -21.45 0.01 -2.44
N LYS A 131 -22.74 0.17 -2.72
CA LYS A 131 -23.45 1.45 -2.54
C LYS A 131 -23.90 1.51 -1.09
N SER A 132 -23.19 2.25 -0.27
CA SER A 132 -23.59 2.54 1.11
C SER A 132 -24.87 3.38 1.09
N SER A 133 -25.71 3.22 2.11
CA SER A 133 -26.84 4.12 2.36
C SER A 133 -26.40 5.51 2.83
N SER A 134 -25.10 5.72 3.05
CA SER A 134 -24.52 6.98 3.48
C SER A 134 -24.48 8.02 2.36
N MET A 135 -25.02 9.21 2.63
CA MET A 135 -24.91 10.37 1.73
C MET A 135 -23.45 10.76 1.46
N MET A 136 -22.53 10.46 2.38
CA MET A 136 -21.10 10.77 2.24
C MET A 136 -20.50 10.13 0.99
N GLN A 137 -20.90 8.90 0.64
CA GLN A 137 -20.38 8.24 -0.56
C GLN A 137 -20.79 8.98 -1.85
N GLY A 138 -21.99 9.58 -1.88
CA GLY A 138 -22.49 10.34 -3.02
C GLY A 138 -21.91 11.75 -3.17
N MET A 139 -21.17 12.24 -2.17
CA MET A 139 -20.51 13.56 -2.21
C MET A 139 -19.12 13.51 -2.86
N HIS A 140 -18.55 12.33 -3.04
CA HIS A 140 -17.22 12.12 -3.60
C HIS A 140 -17.27 11.77 -5.09
N ALA A 141 -16.26 12.21 -5.83
CA ALA A 141 -16.09 11.79 -7.21
C ALA A 141 -15.63 10.32 -7.26
N PRO A 142 -15.95 9.56 -8.32
CA PRO A 142 -15.49 8.17 -8.45
C PRO A 142 -13.96 8.01 -8.41
N THR A 143 -13.22 9.06 -8.81
CA THR A 143 -11.76 9.14 -8.81
C THR A 143 -11.17 9.52 -7.45
N ASP A 144 -11.98 9.94 -6.49
CA ASP A 144 -11.52 10.24 -5.14
C ASP A 144 -11.09 8.95 -4.43
N PHE A 145 -10.28 9.10 -3.38
CA PHE A 145 -9.71 7.98 -2.63
C PHE A 145 -10.36 7.78 -1.27
N ILE A 146 -10.88 6.58 -1.03
CA ILE A 146 -11.19 6.07 0.30
C ILE A 146 -9.89 5.78 1.05
N ILE A 147 -8.90 5.17 0.39
CA ILE A 147 -7.54 5.04 0.91
C ILE A 147 -6.61 5.69 -0.08
N GLU A 148 -5.83 6.67 0.36
CA GLU A 148 -4.89 7.37 -0.50
C GLU A 148 -3.74 6.44 -0.93
N PRO A 149 -3.31 6.48 -2.20
CA PRO A 149 -2.15 5.74 -2.66
C PRO A 149 -0.87 6.28 -2.02
N LEU A 150 0.08 5.40 -1.70
CA LEU A 150 1.39 5.76 -1.14
C LEU A 150 2.51 5.46 -2.15
N PRO A 151 2.64 6.25 -3.23
CA PRO A 151 3.57 5.93 -4.31
C PRO A 151 5.04 6.09 -3.88
N ASN A 152 5.32 6.86 -2.84
CA ASN A 152 6.65 7.09 -2.28
C ASN A 152 7.19 5.93 -1.43
N HIS A 153 6.43 4.84 -1.28
CA HIS A 153 6.88 3.66 -0.55
C HIS A 153 7.90 2.80 -1.32
N LEU A 154 8.32 3.20 -2.53
CA LEU A 154 9.32 2.51 -3.38
C LEU A 154 10.58 2.09 -2.60
#